data_AF-A0A355DV39-F1
#
_entry.id   AF-A0A355DV39-F1
#
_cell.length_a   1.000
_cell.length_b   1.000
_cell.length_c   1.000
_cell.angle_alpha   90.00
_cell.angle_beta   90.00
_cell.angle_gamma   90.00
#
_symmetry.space_group_name_H-M   'P 1'
#
loop_
_entity.id
_entity.type
_entity.pdbx_description
1 polymer ?
#
loop_
_entity_poly.entity_id
_entity_poly.type
_entity_poly.pdbx_seq_one_letter_code
_entity_poly.pdbx_strand_id
1 'polypeptide(L)' 'RGNRRYLIDINGFVLGGELQLEWTYSEQIHQRTTIEELAQGFVEALRSLITHCQSPEAGGYTSSDFPEANLSQKDLEQFL' A
#
# COMPACT_ATOMS: atom_id res chain seq x y z
N ARG A 1 20.49 -24.61 10.17
CA ARG A 1 20.29 -23.29 9.53
C ARG A 1 19.07 -23.41 8.63
N GLY A 2 18.01 -22.63 8.86
CA GLY A 2 16.77 -22.72 8.07
C GLY A 2 16.99 -22.24 6.64
N ASN A 3 16.44 -22.95 5.67
CA ASN A 3 16.54 -22.60 4.26
C ASN A 3 15.60 -21.41 4.00
N ARG A 4 16.13 -20.22 3.71
CA ARG A 4 15.30 -19.07 3.31
C ARG A 4 14.84 -19.28 1.86
N ARG A 5 13.54 -19.25 1.63
CA ARG A 5 12.94 -19.45 0.30
C ARG A 5 13.12 -18.22 -0.61
N TYR A 6 13.29 -17.04 -0.01
CA TYR A 6 13.39 -15.75 -0.68
C TYR A 6 14.64 -14.99 -0.23
N LEU A 7 15.19 -14.15 -1.10
CA LEU A 7 16.36 -13.31 -0.81
C LEU A 7 16.02 -12.17 0.16
N ILE A 8 14.82 -11.61 0.00
CA ILE A 8 14.21 -10.61 0.86
C ILE A 8 12.78 -11.07 1.11
N ASP A 9 12.37 -11.07 2.36
CA ASP A 9 11.02 -11.38 2.83
C ASP A 9 10.46 -10.13 3.53
N ILE A 10 9.24 -9.73 3.17
CA ILE A 10 8.60 -8.50 3.65
C ILE A 10 7.27 -8.90 4.27
N ASN A 11 7.13 -8.70 5.58
CA ASN A 11 5.89 -8.95 6.31
C ASN A 11 5.31 -7.63 6.81
N GLY A 12 3.98 -7.50 6.76
CA GLY A 12 3.30 -6.26 7.16
C GLY A 12 2.13 -6.52 8.09
N PHE A 13 1.99 -5.67 9.11
CA PHE A 13 0.88 -5.72 10.06
C PHE A 13 0.59 -4.34 10.63
N VAL A 14 -0.65 -4.11 11.08
CA VAL A 14 -1.04 -2.86 11.75
C VAL A 14 -1.09 -3.12 13.25
N LEU A 15 -0.27 -2.38 14.00
CA LEU A 15 -0.21 -2.47 15.46
C LEU A 15 -0.36 -1.06 16.04
N GLY A 16 -1.29 -0.86 16.97
CA GLY A 16 -1.53 0.46 17.57
C GLY A 16 -2.01 1.53 16.58
N GLY A 17 -2.58 1.13 15.44
CA GLY A 17 -3.01 2.06 14.38
C GLY A 17 -1.91 2.45 13.39
N GLU A 18 -0.71 1.89 13.53
CA GLU A 18 0.42 2.17 12.65
C GLU A 18 0.78 0.93 11.81
N LEU A 19 1.05 1.14 10.52
CA LEU A 19 1.58 0.10 9.64
C LEU A 19 3.06 -0.14 10.00
N GLN A 20 3.38 -1.39 10.33
CA GLN A 20 4.73 -1.87 10.53
C GLN A 20 5.11 -2.86 9.43
N LEU A 21 6.35 -2.75 8.95
CA LEU A 21 6.91 -3.63 7.93
C LEU A 21 8.21 -4.24 8.46
N GLU A 22 8.28 -5.57 8.45
CA GLU A 22 9.48 -6.33 8.80
C GLU A 22 10.18 -6.80 7.53
N TRP A 23 11.44 -6.39 7.36
CA TRP A 23 12.29 -6.74 6.23
C TRP A 23 13.34 -7.75 6.67
N THR A 24 13.16 -9.00 6.28
CA THR A 24 14.08 -10.09 6.60
C THR A 24 14.95 -10.42 5.39
N TYR A 25 16.27 -10.38 5.58
CA TYR A 25 17.25 -10.65 4.52
C TYR A 25 18.51 -11.35 5.06
N SER A 26 19.40 -11.74 4.15
CA SER A 26 20.73 -12.26 4.49
C SER A 26 21.78 -11.15 4.40
N GLU A 27 22.44 -10.83 5.51
CA GLU A 27 23.57 -9.87 5.54
C GLU A 27 24.80 -10.39 4.75
N GLN A 28 24.83 -11.68 4.38
CA GLN A 28 25.86 -12.23 3.50
C GLN A 28 25.64 -11.87 2.02
N ILE A 29 24.44 -11.43 1.65
CA ILE A 29 24.04 -11.12 0.28
C ILE A 29 23.75 -9.63 0.13
N HIS A 30 23.02 -9.04 1.07
CA HIS A 30 22.63 -7.64 1.03
C HIS A 30 23.30 -6.84 2.14
N GLN A 31 23.76 -5.64 1.79
CA GLN A 31 24.18 -4.64 2.77
C GLN A 31 22.95 -4.06 3.44
N ARG A 32 23.06 -3.75 4.74
CA ARG A 32 21.97 -3.14 5.51
C ARG A 32 21.49 -1.84 4.88
N THR A 33 22.41 -0.98 4.46
CA THR A 33 22.12 0.31 3.82
C THR A 33 21.23 0.17 2.60
N THR A 34 21.48 -0.83 1.74
CA THR A 34 20.65 -1.11 0.57
C THR A 34 19.20 -1.48 0.94
N ILE A 35 19.02 -2.25 2.02
CA ILE A 35 17.68 -2.63 2.49
C ILE A 35 16.98 -1.44 3.15
N GLU A 36 17.71 -0.60 3.89
CA GLU A 36 17.18 0.63 4.49
C GLU A 36 16.71 1.62 3.41
N GLU A 37 17.50 1.84 2.36
CA GLU A 37 17.12 2.67 1.21
C GLU A 37 15.87 2.13 0.50
N LEU A 38 15.79 0.81 0.31
CA LEU A 38 14.62 0.16 -0.28
C LEU A 38 13.37 0.32 0.59
N ALA A 39 13.50 0.11 1.91
CA ALA A 39 12.41 0.27 2.85
C ALA A 39 11.91 1.72 2.91
N GLN A 40 12.82 2.69 2.88
CA GLN A 40 12.50 4.11 2.83
C GLN A 40 11.75 4.48 1.53
N GLY A 41 12.27 4.02 0.38
CA GLY A 41 11.60 4.22 -0.91
C GLY A 41 10.22 3.57 -0.98
N PHE A 42 10.02 2.42 -0.34
CA PHE A 42 8.70 1.80 -0.21
C PHE A 42 7.72 2.69 0.56
N VAL A 43 8.16 3.24 1.70
CA VAL A 43 7.30 4.14 2.52
C VAL A 43 6.95 5.41 1.75
N GLU A 44 7.89 5.99 1.01
CA GLU A 44 7.65 7.16 0.17
C GLU A 44 6.64 6.87 -0.94
N ALA A 45 6.80 5.75 -1.65
CA ALA A 45 5.86 5.32 -2.67
C ALA A 45 4.46 5.07 -2.10
N LEU A 46 4.36 4.39 -0.95
CA LEU A 46 3.09 4.14 -0.28
C LEU A 46 2.40 5.44 0.15
N ARG A 47 3.14 6.41 0.72
CA ARG A 47 2.60 7.73 1.08
C ARG A 47 2.12 8.50 -0.14
N SER A 48 2.84 8.41 -1.25
CA SER A 48 2.43 9.00 -2.53
C SER A 48 1.12 8.40 -3.03
N LEU A 49 0.97 7.07 -2.98
CA LEU A 49 -0.27 6.38 -3.32
C LEU A 49 -1.42 6.79 -2.41
N ILE A 50 -1.20 6.85 -1.09
CA ILE A 50 -2.21 7.30 -0.13
C ILE A 50 -2.65 8.73 -0.44
N THR A 51 -1.70 9.63 -0.71
CA THR A 51 -1.97 11.02 -1.07
C THR A 51 -2.79 11.10 -2.36
N HIS A 52 -2.41 10.31 -3.37
CA HIS A 52 -3.14 10.23 -4.61
C HIS A 52 -4.57 9.76 -4.36
N CYS A 53 -4.78 8.64 -3.66
CA CYS A 53 -6.12 8.11 -3.36
C CYS A 53 -7.01 9.05 -2.53
N GLN A 54 -6.42 9.98 -1.77
CA GLN A 54 -7.14 11.01 -1.04
C GLN A 54 -7.43 12.25 -1.88
N SER A 55 -6.92 12.33 -3.12
CA SER A 55 -7.24 13.43 -4.01
C SER A 55 -8.70 13.36 -4.44
N PRO A 56 -9.37 14.51 -4.61
CA PRO A 56 -10.76 14.54 -5.07
C PRO A 56 -10.98 13.83 -6.41
N GLU A 57 -9.93 13.72 -7.23
CA GLU A 57 -9.99 13.06 -8.55
C GLU A 57 -9.74 11.54 -8.49
N ALA A 58 -9.15 11.02 -7.42
CA ALA A 58 -8.79 9.61 -7.30
C ALA A 58 -9.84 8.78 -6.52
N GLY A 59 -10.72 9.47 -5.77
CA GLY A 59 -11.78 8.88 -4.98
C GLY A 59 -13.15 9.34 -5.48
N GLY A 60 -13.76 8.54 -6.33
CA GLY A 60 -15.17 8.66 -6.67
C GLY A 60 -15.78 7.28 -6.57
N TYR A 61 -16.94 7.18 -5.91
CA TYR A 61 -17.77 6.00 -6.10
C TYR A 61 -18.13 5.92 -7.58
N THR A 62 -17.88 4.77 -8.16
CA THR A 62 -18.36 4.46 -9.51
C THR A 62 -19.73 3.83 -9.38
N SER A 63 -20.57 3.94 -10.40
CA SER A 63 -21.86 3.22 -10.41
C SER A 63 -21.69 1.69 -10.22
N SER A 64 -20.53 1.14 -10.59
CA SER A 64 -20.15 -0.27 -10.34
C SER A 64 -19.98 -0.64 -8.87
N ASP A 65 -19.75 0.32 -7.97
CA ASP A 65 -19.66 0.07 -6.53
C ASP A 65 -21.06 -0.14 -5.90
N PHE A 66 -22.13 0.26 -6.60
CA PHE A 66 -23.52 0.14 -6.16
C PHE A 66 -24.43 -0.50 -7.22
N PRO A 67 -24.18 -1.77 -7.61
CA PRO A 67 -24.90 -2.42 -8.69
C PRO A 67 -26.42 -2.56 -8.43
N GLU A 68 -26.83 -2.59 -7.16
CA GLU A 68 -28.24 -2.68 -6.77
C GLU A 68 -28.94 -1.32 -6.64
N ALA A 69 -28.19 -0.20 -6.61
CA ALA A 69 -28.76 1.13 -6.43
C ALA A 69 -29.31 1.74 -7.73
N ASN A 70 -29.02 1.13 -8.88
CA ASN A 70 -29.43 1.59 -10.22
C ASN A 70 -29.14 3.09 -10.47
N LEU A 71 -28.02 3.57 -9.92
CA LEU A 71 -27.58 4.96 -10.00
C LEU A 71 -26.69 5.15 -11.22
N SER A 72 -26.96 6.19 -12.02
CA SER A 72 -26.00 6.65 -13.02
C SER A 72 -24.87 7.43 -12.33
N GLN A 73 -23.72 7.58 -13.01
CA GLN A 73 -22.61 8.39 -12.49
C GLN A 73 -23.05 9.82 -12.13
N LYS A 74 -23.99 10.38 -12.91
CA LYS A 74 -24.56 11.71 -12.69
C LYS A 74 -25.42 11.79 -11.42
N ASP A 75 -26.13 10.71 -11.09
CA ASP A 75 -26.92 10.65 -9.85
C ASP A 75 -25.98 10.60 -8.64
N LEU A 76 -24.89 9.83 -8.73
CA LEU A 76 -23.84 9.73 -7.73
C LEU A 76 -23.13 11.06 -7.45
N GLU A 77 -22.80 11.81 -8.51
CA GLU A 77 -22.22 13.15 -8.41
C GLU A 77 -23.15 14.18 -7.76
N GLN A 78 -24.47 13.95 -7.75
CA GLN A 78 -25.42 14.85 -7.09
C GLN A 78 -25.51 14.62 -5.56
N PHE A 79 -25.09 13.45 -5.08
CA PHE A 79 -25.15 13.08 -3.65
C PHE A 79 -23.86 13.36 -2.86
N LEU A 80 -22.71 13.51 -3.56
CA LEU A 80 -21.39 13.78 -2.98
C LEU A 80 -21.08 15.29 -2.97
#